data_AF-A0A662BTR5-F1
#
_entry.id   AF-A0A662BTR5-F1
#
_cell.length_a   1.000
_cell.length_b   1.000
_cell.length_c   1.000
_cell.angle_alpha   90.00
_cell.angle_beta   90.00
_cell.angle_gamma   90.00
#
_symmetry.space_group_name_H-M   'P 1'
#
loop_
_entity.id
_entity.type
_entity.pdbx_description
1 polymer ?
#
loop_
_entity_poly.entity_id
_entity_poly.type
_entity_poly.pdbx_seq_one_letter_code
_entity_poly.pdbx_strand_id
1 'polypeptide(L)'
;MADEINQSVVEDDLRKFKANPVTLAFKGEESELEPHFLLEYATSSLNQLRFALFSALVIYTLFGILDVALIPDFKNKFWSIRYLIVTPVLLGLLIFSFFAYFKRIMQVVSAILVIVSAFGLLGMMWLAPIDLTNFYFPGIILILVMNYGFLKERFIWASSAGIIVVSSYITLSFSVFNTPFLLNVVNSFFLVFVNIIGMFI
;
A
#
# COMPACT_ATOMS: atom_id res chain seq x y z
N MET A 1 -39.49 34.05 2.91
CA MET A 1 -39.79 33.76 4.33
C MET A 1 -39.94 32.28 4.64
N ALA A 2 -40.87 31.51 4.06
CA ALA A 2 -40.93 30.05 4.29
C ALA A 2 -39.75 29.29 3.64
N ASP A 3 -39.32 29.71 2.44
CA ASP A 3 -38.16 29.12 1.76
C ASP A 3 -36.80 29.46 2.41
N GLU A 4 -36.68 30.62 3.05
CA GLU A 4 -35.45 31.03 3.77
C GLU A 4 -35.30 30.28 5.10
N ILE A 5 -36.41 29.95 5.77
CA ILE A 5 -36.40 29.10 6.97
C ILE A 5 -36.07 27.66 6.58
N ASN A 6 -36.50 27.20 5.40
CA ASN A 6 -36.20 25.86 4.93
C ASN A 6 -34.74 25.74 4.47
N GLN A 7 -34.16 26.78 3.87
CA GLN A 7 -32.73 26.82 3.57
C GLN A 7 -31.84 26.92 4.81
N SER A 8 -32.23 27.69 5.83
CA SER A 8 -31.44 27.77 7.07
C SER A 8 -31.49 26.47 7.88
N VAL A 9 -32.62 25.76 7.88
CA VAL A 9 -32.73 24.42 8.50
C VAL A 9 -31.93 23.36 7.71
N VAL A 10 -31.89 23.44 6.38
CA VAL A 10 -31.09 22.53 5.54
C VAL A 10 -29.59 22.85 5.63
N GLU A 11 -29.19 24.11 5.83
CA GLU A 11 -27.79 24.49 6.09
C GLU A 11 -27.31 24.11 7.50
N ASP A 12 -28.18 24.14 8.52
CA ASP A 12 -27.86 23.68 9.88
C ASP A 12 -27.72 22.15 9.96
N ASP A 13 -28.40 21.42 9.07
CA ASP A 13 -28.34 19.95 8.98
C ASP A 13 -27.15 19.43 8.15
N LEU A 14 -26.43 20.34 7.46
CA LEU A 14 -25.04 20.08 7.05
C LEU A 14 -24.14 20.23 8.27
N ARG A 15 -24.36 19.39 9.29
CA ARG A 15 -23.37 19.14 10.34
C ARG A 15 -22.07 18.79 9.64
N LYS A 16 -21.15 19.76 9.57
CA LYS A 16 -19.79 19.52 9.11
C LYS A 16 -19.19 18.55 10.11
N PHE A 17 -19.21 17.26 9.76
CA PHE A 17 -18.52 16.20 10.49
C PHE A 17 -17.13 16.73 10.85
N LYS A 18 -16.89 16.96 12.15
CA LYS A 18 -15.61 17.47 12.61
C LYS A 18 -14.65 16.30 12.61
N ALA A 19 -13.88 16.13 11.54
CA ALA A 19 -12.83 15.11 11.48
C ALA A 19 -11.49 15.67 12.00
N ASN A 20 -10.67 14.79 12.55
CA ASN A 20 -9.26 15.09 12.82
C ASN A 20 -8.52 15.23 11.46
N PRO A 21 -7.82 16.34 11.20
CA PRO A 21 -7.15 16.53 9.90
C PRO A 21 -6.00 15.54 9.65
N VAL A 22 -5.47 14.90 10.69
CA VAL A 22 -4.35 13.94 10.58
C VAL A 22 -4.85 12.50 10.59
N THR A 23 -5.74 12.16 11.50
CA THR A 23 -6.22 10.77 11.67
C THR A 23 -7.48 10.47 10.89
N LEU A 24 -8.17 11.51 10.39
CA LEU A 24 -9.51 11.46 9.81
C LEU A 24 -10.58 10.87 10.75
N ALA A 25 -10.30 10.75 12.05
CA ALA A 25 -11.25 10.24 13.04
C ALA A 25 -12.29 11.30 13.41
N PHE A 26 -13.50 10.89 13.76
CA PHE A 26 -14.56 11.80 14.22
C PHE A 26 -14.16 12.49 15.53
N LYS A 27 -14.50 13.79 15.66
CA LYS A 27 -14.27 14.63 16.85
C LYS A 27 -15.57 15.25 17.34
N GLY A 28 -15.57 15.65 18.61
CA GLY A 28 -16.69 16.35 19.24
C GLY A 28 -17.82 15.41 19.62
N GLU A 29 -19.05 15.86 19.44
CA GLU A 29 -20.28 15.12 19.78
C GLU A 29 -20.40 13.80 19.00
N GLU A 30 -19.74 13.67 17.86
CA GLU A 30 -19.79 12.49 17.00
C GLU A 30 -18.66 11.48 17.27
N SER A 31 -17.78 11.75 18.24
CA SER A 31 -16.71 10.81 18.61
C SER A 31 -17.23 9.46 19.13
N GLU A 32 -18.47 9.42 19.65
CA GLU A 32 -19.14 8.19 20.08
C GLU A 32 -19.50 7.25 18.91
N LEU A 33 -19.55 7.77 17.67
CA LEU A 33 -19.85 6.98 16.47
C LEU A 33 -18.60 6.28 15.91
N GLU A 34 -17.39 6.77 16.23
CA GLU A 34 -16.13 6.21 15.74
C GLU A 34 -15.99 4.71 16.06
N PRO A 35 -16.22 4.22 17.29
CA PRO A 35 -16.08 2.79 17.58
C PRO A 35 -17.02 1.89 16.75
N HIS A 36 -18.27 2.34 16.53
CA HIS A 36 -19.24 1.64 15.71
C HIS A 36 -18.83 1.61 14.24
N PHE A 37 -18.42 2.78 13.70
CA PHE A 37 -17.86 2.90 12.36
C PHE A 37 -16.66 1.98 12.15
N LEU A 38 -15.72 1.94 13.09
CA LEU A 38 -14.52 1.11 12.97
C LEU A 38 -14.82 -0.39 12.96
N LEU A 39 -15.79 -0.85 13.76
CA LEU A 39 -16.22 -2.26 13.78
C LEU A 39 -16.91 -2.67 12.48
N GLU A 40 -17.78 -1.79 11.97
CA GLU A 40 -18.50 -2.03 10.72
C GLU A 40 -17.57 -1.96 9.51
N TYR A 41 -16.69 -0.95 9.45
CA TYR A 41 -15.65 -0.81 8.44
C TYR A 41 -14.74 -2.04 8.40
N ALA A 42 -14.28 -2.52 9.56
CA ALA A 42 -13.45 -3.70 9.64
C ALA A 42 -14.21 -4.93 9.13
N THR A 43 -15.51 -5.04 9.34
CA THR A 43 -16.29 -6.19 8.89
C THR A 43 -16.60 -6.14 7.39
N SER A 44 -16.97 -4.96 6.86
CA SER A 44 -17.29 -4.78 5.45
C SER A 44 -16.06 -4.84 4.54
N SER A 45 -14.89 -4.44 5.04
CA SER A 45 -13.66 -4.35 4.24
C SER A 45 -12.92 -5.67 4.06
N LEU A 46 -13.21 -6.71 4.86
CA LEU A 46 -12.45 -7.97 4.84
C LEU A 46 -12.52 -8.70 3.51
N ASN A 47 -13.68 -8.74 2.87
CA ASN A 47 -13.81 -9.45 1.60
C ASN A 47 -13.02 -8.77 0.49
N GLN A 48 -13.03 -7.43 0.46
CA GLN A 48 -12.21 -6.65 -0.46
C GLN A 48 -10.72 -6.83 -0.17
N LEU A 49 -10.31 -6.81 1.10
CA LEU A 49 -8.94 -7.07 1.48
C LEU A 49 -8.50 -8.49 1.10
N ARG A 50 -9.32 -9.52 1.31
CA ARG A 50 -9.05 -10.90 0.87
C ARG A 50 -8.86 -10.97 -0.64
N PHE A 51 -9.73 -10.30 -1.39
CA PHE A 51 -9.60 -10.22 -2.84
C PHE A 51 -8.31 -9.49 -3.25
N ALA A 52 -7.93 -8.41 -2.54
CA ALA A 52 -6.68 -7.69 -2.75
C ALA A 52 -5.46 -8.56 -2.46
N LEU A 53 -5.46 -9.30 -1.35
CA LEU A 53 -4.40 -10.23 -0.97
C LEU A 53 -4.25 -11.37 -1.99
N PHE A 54 -5.36 -11.94 -2.43
CA PHE A 54 -5.37 -12.95 -3.48
C PHE A 54 -4.82 -12.39 -4.81
N SER A 55 -5.26 -11.20 -5.20
CA SER A 55 -4.78 -10.53 -6.40
C SER A 55 -3.28 -10.23 -6.32
N ALA A 56 -2.80 -9.73 -5.18
CA ALA A 56 -1.39 -9.50 -4.91
C ALA A 56 -0.58 -10.80 -5.01
N LEU A 57 -1.07 -11.89 -4.42
CA LEU A 57 -0.44 -13.21 -4.48
C LEU A 57 -0.28 -13.69 -5.92
N VAL A 58 -1.36 -13.62 -6.72
CA VAL A 58 -1.34 -14.05 -8.13
C VAL A 58 -0.39 -13.17 -8.94
N ILE A 59 -0.55 -11.85 -8.87
CA ILE A 59 0.28 -10.89 -9.60
C ILE A 59 1.75 -11.10 -9.25
N TYR A 60 2.10 -11.09 -7.95
CA TYR A 60 3.48 -11.21 -7.49
C TYR A 60 4.11 -12.55 -7.87
N THR A 61 3.32 -13.63 -7.91
CA THR A 61 3.78 -14.95 -8.36
C THR A 61 4.01 -14.99 -9.87
N LEU A 62 3.12 -14.41 -10.68
CA LEU A 62 3.25 -14.35 -12.13
C LEU A 62 4.45 -13.51 -12.57
N PHE A 63 4.80 -12.46 -11.83
CA PHE A 63 6.02 -11.69 -12.07
C PHE A 63 7.31 -12.54 -12.01
N GLY A 64 7.30 -13.73 -11.39
CA GLY A 64 8.46 -14.62 -11.44
C GLY A 64 8.76 -15.20 -12.82
N ILE A 65 7.79 -15.19 -13.75
CA ILE A 65 8.02 -15.50 -15.17
C ILE A 65 8.90 -14.42 -15.80
N LEU A 66 8.67 -13.15 -15.44
CA LEU A 66 9.45 -12.02 -15.91
C LEU A 66 10.90 -12.10 -15.41
N ASP A 67 11.13 -12.61 -14.19
CA ASP A 67 12.48 -12.79 -13.64
C ASP A 67 13.34 -13.71 -14.54
N VAL A 68 12.76 -14.80 -15.06
CA VAL A 68 13.44 -15.73 -15.97
C VAL A 68 13.68 -15.11 -17.34
N ALA A 69 12.72 -14.32 -17.83
CA ALA A 69 12.82 -13.67 -19.14
C ALA A 69 13.85 -12.52 -19.15
N LEU A 70 13.96 -11.76 -18.06
CA LEU A 70 14.87 -10.61 -17.97
C LEU A 70 16.28 -10.99 -17.50
N ILE A 71 16.39 -11.81 -16.44
CA ILE A 71 17.68 -12.08 -15.79
C ILE A 71 17.80 -13.59 -15.46
N PRO A 72 17.92 -14.46 -16.48
CA PRO A 72 17.94 -15.92 -16.29
C PRO A 72 19.06 -16.40 -15.35
N ASP A 73 20.19 -15.70 -15.32
CA ASP A 73 21.35 -16.05 -14.47
C ASP A 73 21.08 -15.83 -12.97
N PHE A 74 20.23 -14.88 -12.62
CA PHE A 74 19.89 -14.55 -11.22
C PHE A 74 18.57 -15.16 -10.76
N LYS A 75 17.89 -15.93 -11.62
CA LYS A 75 16.56 -16.49 -11.35
C LYS A 75 16.47 -17.18 -10.00
N ASN A 76 17.48 -17.96 -9.61
CA ASN A 76 17.46 -18.72 -8.35
C ASN A 76 17.47 -17.80 -7.13
N LYS A 77 18.23 -16.70 -7.18
CA LYS A 77 18.27 -15.70 -6.10
C LYS A 77 16.94 -14.94 -6.03
N PHE A 78 16.39 -14.58 -7.18
CA PHE A 78 15.15 -13.80 -7.26
C PHE A 78 13.96 -14.64 -6.81
N TRP A 79 13.89 -15.89 -7.28
CA TRP A 79 12.89 -16.86 -6.85
C TRP A 79 13.03 -17.24 -5.37
N SER A 80 14.25 -17.22 -4.80
CA SER A 80 14.40 -17.38 -3.35
C SER A 80 13.73 -16.22 -2.61
N ILE A 81 13.98 -14.97 -2.99
CA ILE A 81 13.32 -13.82 -2.36
C ILE A 81 11.80 -13.88 -2.58
N ARG A 82 11.37 -14.11 -3.83
CA ARG A 82 9.97 -14.11 -4.22
C ARG A 82 9.19 -15.26 -3.60
N TYR A 83 9.59 -16.50 -3.86
CA TYR A 83 8.83 -17.70 -3.51
C TYR A 83 9.16 -18.31 -2.14
N LEU A 84 10.31 -17.99 -1.54
CA LEU A 84 10.64 -18.48 -0.19
C LEU A 84 10.29 -17.47 0.90
N ILE A 85 10.22 -16.17 0.58
CA ILE A 85 9.97 -15.12 1.57
C ILE A 85 8.63 -14.41 1.30
N VAL A 86 8.50 -13.71 0.18
CA VAL A 86 7.36 -12.80 -0.03
C VAL A 86 6.05 -13.56 -0.29
N THR A 87 6.04 -14.53 -1.21
CA THR A 87 4.86 -15.34 -1.55
C THR A 87 4.33 -16.13 -0.34
N PRO A 88 5.17 -16.80 0.50
CA PRO A 88 4.70 -17.45 1.71
C PRO A 88 4.11 -16.48 2.73
N VAL A 89 4.67 -15.27 2.87
CA VAL A 89 4.09 -14.23 3.72
C VAL A 89 2.72 -13.81 3.20
N LEU A 90 2.58 -13.53 1.90
CA LEU A 90 1.30 -13.21 1.26
C LEU A 90 0.25 -14.32 1.46
N LEU A 91 0.64 -15.57 1.23
CA LEU A 91 -0.24 -16.73 1.40
C LEU A 91 -0.63 -16.92 2.87
N GLY A 92 0.33 -16.81 3.79
CA GLY A 92 0.10 -16.89 5.23
C GLY A 92 -0.88 -15.81 5.69
N LEU A 93 -0.74 -14.58 5.20
CA LEU A 93 -1.66 -13.50 5.53
C LEU A 93 -3.05 -13.68 4.91
N LEU A 94 -3.13 -14.20 3.68
CA LEU A 94 -4.41 -14.55 3.05
C LEU A 94 -5.14 -15.62 3.88
N ILE A 95 -4.45 -16.69 4.29
CA ILE A 95 -5.03 -17.72 5.16
C ILE A 95 -5.41 -17.13 6.52
N PHE A 96 -4.53 -16.32 7.11
CA PHE A 96 -4.76 -15.69 8.40
C PHE A 96 -5.95 -14.71 8.38
N SER A 97 -6.26 -14.11 7.22
CA SER A 97 -7.40 -13.22 7.05
C SER A 97 -8.78 -13.87 7.26
N PHE A 98 -8.85 -15.20 7.29
CA PHE A 98 -10.08 -15.94 7.59
C PHE A 98 -10.32 -16.14 9.10
N PHE A 99 -9.35 -15.84 9.95
CA PHE A 99 -9.49 -15.96 11.40
C PHE A 99 -10.11 -14.70 12.03
N ALA A 100 -10.89 -14.89 13.10
CA ALA A 100 -11.57 -13.79 13.79
C ALA A 100 -10.61 -12.72 14.35
N TYR A 101 -9.42 -13.12 14.80
CA TYR A 101 -8.42 -12.20 15.36
C TYR A 101 -7.87 -11.21 14.33
N PHE A 102 -7.87 -11.58 13.04
CA PHE A 102 -7.33 -10.75 11.97
C PHE A 102 -8.01 -9.38 11.90
N LYS A 103 -9.32 -9.30 12.16
CA LYS A 103 -10.08 -8.03 12.13
C LYS A 103 -9.48 -6.95 13.03
N ARG A 104 -8.86 -7.33 14.15
CA ARG A 104 -8.29 -6.40 15.13
C ARG A 104 -6.94 -5.85 14.69
N ILE A 105 -6.17 -6.62 13.92
CA ILE A 105 -4.79 -6.28 13.54
C ILE A 105 -4.61 -6.07 12.04
N MET A 106 -5.69 -6.13 11.25
CA MET A 106 -5.66 -6.04 9.79
C MET A 106 -4.86 -4.84 9.28
N GLN A 107 -4.97 -3.69 9.96
CA GLN A 107 -4.31 -2.44 9.55
C GLN A 107 -2.79 -2.56 9.63
N VAL A 108 -2.28 -3.06 10.76
CA VAL A 108 -0.84 -3.26 10.99
C VAL A 108 -0.29 -4.32 10.04
N VAL A 109 -1.03 -5.41 9.89
CA VAL A 109 -0.61 -6.56 9.09
C VAL A 109 -0.54 -6.22 7.60
N SER A 110 -1.51 -5.48 7.07
CA SER A 110 -1.49 -5.04 5.67
C SER A 110 -0.34 -4.03 5.41
N ALA A 111 -0.10 -3.08 6.32
CA ALA A 111 1.02 -2.15 6.18
C ALA A 111 2.38 -2.87 6.19
N ILE A 112 2.56 -3.85 7.09
CA ILE A 112 3.76 -4.70 7.12
C ILE A 112 3.91 -5.48 5.81
N LEU A 113 2.81 -6.01 5.26
CA LEU A 113 2.84 -6.74 4.01
C LEU A 113 3.33 -5.88 2.85
N VAL A 114 2.86 -4.64 2.75
CA VAL A 114 3.28 -3.68 1.73
C VAL A 114 4.79 -3.43 1.84
N ILE A 115 5.27 -3.21 3.06
CA ILE A 115 6.69 -3.02 3.34
C ILE A 115 7.49 -4.28 2.95
N VAL A 116 7.11 -5.47 3.42
CA VAL A 116 7.79 -6.73 3.08
C VAL A 116 7.86 -6.95 1.57
N SER A 117 6.77 -6.70 0.86
CA SER A 117 6.69 -6.85 -0.60
C SER A 117 7.62 -5.87 -1.32
N ALA A 118 7.66 -4.61 -0.87
CA ALA A 118 8.53 -3.58 -1.41
C ALA A 118 10.01 -3.87 -1.12
N PHE A 119 10.35 -4.27 0.11
CA PHE A 119 11.72 -4.63 0.47
C PHE A 119 12.21 -5.88 -0.26
N GLY A 120 11.33 -6.86 -0.52
CA GLY A 120 11.65 -7.98 -1.40
C GLY A 120 12.01 -7.51 -2.80
N LEU A 121 11.24 -6.57 -3.37
CA LEU A 121 11.53 -6.00 -4.68
C LEU A 121 12.80 -5.13 -4.69
N LEU A 122 13.03 -4.31 -3.68
CA LEU A 122 14.25 -3.53 -3.50
C LEU A 122 15.49 -4.43 -3.36
N GLY A 123 15.36 -5.57 -2.66
CA GLY A 123 16.41 -6.58 -2.56
C GLY A 123 16.73 -7.22 -3.92
N MET A 124 15.72 -7.49 -4.75
CA MET A 124 15.94 -7.96 -6.13
C MET A 124 16.61 -6.88 -6.99
N MET A 125 16.20 -5.61 -6.86
CA MET A 125 16.83 -4.48 -7.56
C MET A 125 18.31 -4.33 -7.20
N TRP A 126 18.66 -4.54 -5.94
CA TRP A 126 20.04 -4.51 -5.47
C TRP A 126 20.91 -5.63 -6.06
N LEU A 127 20.33 -6.83 -6.22
CA LEU A 127 21.02 -7.99 -6.78
C LEU A 127 21.07 -7.99 -8.30
N ALA A 128 20.19 -7.24 -8.95
CA ALA A 128 20.10 -7.18 -10.40
C ALA A 128 21.38 -6.59 -11.02
N PRO A 129 21.77 -7.03 -12.23
CA PRO A 129 22.77 -6.34 -13.03
C PRO A 129 22.36 -4.89 -13.28
N ILE A 130 23.35 -3.99 -13.34
CA ILE A 130 23.17 -2.53 -13.40
C ILE A 130 22.21 -2.10 -14.51
N ASP A 131 22.34 -2.71 -15.69
CA ASP A 131 21.53 -2.36 -16.87
C ASP A 131 20.07 -2.82 -16.74
N LEU A 132 19.80 -3.78 -15.86
CA LEU A 132 18.50 -4.43 -15.72
C LEU A 132 17.75 -4.06 -14.43
N THR A 133 18.42 -3.45 -13.45
CA THR A 133 17.81 -3.00 -12.19
C THR A 133 16.55 -2.17 -12.41
N ASN A 134 16.55 -1.24 -13.38
CA ASN A 134 15.43 -0.32 -13.59
C ASN A 134 14.16 -0.96 -14.13
N PHE A 135 14.22 -2.15 -14.75
CA PHE A 135 13.01 -2.85 -15.21
C PHE A 135 12.09 -3.28 -14.05
N TYR A 136 12.61 -3.31 -12.83
CA TYR A 136 11.84 -3.63 -11.62
C TYR A 136 11.20 -2.41 -10.95
N PHE A 137 11.57 -1.18 -11.34
CA PHE A 137 10.99 0.05 -10.77
C PHE A 137 9.45 0.13 -10.90
N PRO A 138 8.83 -0.20 -12.05
CA PRO A 138 7.37 -0.23 -12.16
C PRO A 138 6.69 -1.17 -11.15
N GLY A 139 7.38 -2.20 -10.67
CA GLY A 139 6.87 -3.07 -9.62
C GLY A 139 6.66 -2.34 -8.29
N ILE A 140 7.49 -1.33 -7.95
CA ILE A 140 7.32 -0.53 -6.74
C ILE A 140 6.06 0.36 -6.87
N ILE A 141 5.84 0.94 -8.05
CA ILE A 141 4.62 1.69 -8.34
C ILE A 141 3.39 0.79 -8.15
N LEU A 142 3.43 -0.43 -8.68
CA LEU A 142 2.32 -1.38 -8.54
C LEU A 142 2.04 -1.73 -7.07
N ILE A 143 3.08 -1.86 -6.24
CA ILE A 143 2.94 -2.06 -4.79
C ILE A 143 2.24 -0.86 -4.14
N LEU A 144 2.59 0.38 -4.50
CA LEU A 144 1.90 1.57 -3.98
C LEU A 144 0.44 1.65 -4.47
N VAL A 145 0.17 1.29 -5.72
CA VAL A 145 -1.21 1.22 -6.24
C VAL A 145 -2.03 0.20 -5.48
N MET A 146 -1.47 -0.97 -5.16
CA MET A 146 -2.15 -1.97 -4.33
C MET A 146 -2.38 -1.47 -2.89
N ASN A 147 -1.39 -0.80 -2.30
CA ASN A 147 -1.45 -0.20 -0.97
C ASN A 147 -2.64 0.75 -0.81
N TYR A 148 -2.73 1.75 -1.69
CA TYR A 148 -3.77 2.78 -1.59
C TYR A 148 -5.10 2.35 -2.23
N GLY A 149 -5.08 1.61 -3.33
CA GLY A 149 -6.29 1.29 -4.09
C GLY A 149 -7.07 0.06 -3.61
N PHE A 150 -6.39 -0.98 -3.10
CA PHE A 150 -7.02 -2.29 -2.92
C PHE A 150 -7.04 -2.77 -1.47
N LEU A 151 -6.01 -2.48 -0.66
CA LEU A 151 -5.89 -3.03 0.70
C LEU A 151 -6.84 -2.40 1.73
N LYS A 152 -7.57 -1.32 1.38
CA LYS A 152 -8.52 -0.63 2.29
C LYS A 152 -7.91 -0.37 3.67
N GLU A 153 -6.68 0.12 3.65
CA GLU A 153 -5.99 0.56 4.85
C GLU A 153 -6.51 1.93 5.28
N ARG A 154 -6.47 2.20 6.59
CA ARG A 154 -6.71 3.55 7.09
C ARG A 154 -5.56 4.45 6.65
N PHE A 155 -5.88 5.72 6.43
CA PHE A 155 -4.96 6.74 5.93
C PHE A 155 -3.57 6.72 6.59
N ILE A 156 -3.49 6.66 7.92
CA ILE A 156 -2.20 6.67 8.65
C ILE A 156 -1.35 5.45 8.29
N TRP A 157 -1.94 4.26 8.23
CA TRP A 157 -1.22 3.02 7.97
C TRP A 157 -0.75 2.96 6.51
N ALA A 158 -1.66 3.27 5.58
CA ALA A 158 -1.35 3.34 4.15
C ALA A 158 -0.26 4.37 3.85
N SER A 159 -0.38 5.56 4.44
CA SER A 159 0.59 6.66 4.27
C SER A 159 1.94 6.33 4.88
N SER A 160 1.95 5.72 6.07
CA SER A 160 3.21 5.33 6.73
C SER A 160 3.94 4.27 5.92
N ALA A 161 3.24 3.24 5.47
CA ALA A 161 3.82 2.21 4.60
C ALA A 161 4.34 2.81 3.30
N GLY A 162 3.53 3.66 2.64
CA GLY A 162 3.93 4.34 1.40
C GLY A 162 5.17 5.23 1.57
N ILE A 163 5.23 6.05 2.62
CA ILE A 163 6.41 6.87 2.94
C ILE A 163 7.64 6.00 3.18
N ILE A 164 7.51 4.92 3.96
CA ILE A 164 8.63 3.99 4.21
C ILE A 164 9.16 3.40 2.91
N VAL A 165 8.27 2.97 2.01
CA VAL A 165 8.65 2.40 0.70
C VAL A 165 9.34 3.45 -0.17
N VAL A 166 8.77 4.65 -0.28
CA VAL A 166 9.33 5.76 -1.08
C VAL A 166 10.71 6.15 -0.56
N SER A 167 10.83 6.40 0.74
CA SER A 167 12.10 6.78 1.37
C SER A 167 13.15 5.69 1.18
N SER A 168 12.78 4.42 1.36
CA SER A 168 13.71 3.29 1.17
C SER A 168 14.20 3.19 -0.28
N TYR A 169 13.30 3.35 -1.25
CA TYR A 169 13.68 3.39 -2.66
C TYR A 169 14.64 4.54 -2.96
N ILE A 170 14.31 5.77 -2.54
CA ILE A 170 15.15 6.94 -2.79
C ILE A 170 16.54 6.74 -2.19
N THR A 171 16.63 6.35 -0.92
CA THR A 171 17.91 6.10 -0.25
C THR A 171 18.75 5.05 -1.00
N LEU A 172 18.16 3.90 -1.33
CA LEU A 172 18.90 2.85 -2.05
C LEU A 172 19.29 3.26 -3.47
N SER A 173 18.41 4.00 -4.17
CA SER A 173 18.64 4.48 -5.53
C SER A 173 19.85 5.41 -5.61
N PHE A 174 20.01 6.34 -4.66
CA PHE A 174 21.13 7.28 -4.66
C PHE A 174 22.39 6.75 -3.98
N SER A 175 22.29 5.80 -3.05
CA SER A 175 23.45 5.31 -2.29
C SER A 175 24.03 3.99 -2.77
N VAL A 176 23.22 3.12 -3.38
CA VAL A 176 23.58 1.72 -3.63
C VAL A 176 23.41 1.32 -5.09
N PHE A 177 22.32 1.73 -5.73
CA PHE A 177 22.06 1.38 -7.12
C PHE A 177 22.98 2.18 -8.05
N ASN A 178 23.77 1.48 -8.87
CA ASN A 178 24.69 2.10 -9.83
C ASN A 178 23.97 2.56 -11.11
N THR A 179 22.82 3.20 -10.96
CA THR A 179 21.97 3.67 -12.06
C THR A 179 22.27 5.15 -12.37
N PRO A 180 22.04 5.61 -13.62
CA PRO A 180 22.33 7.00 -13.99
C PRO A 180 21.58 8.00 -13.10
N PHE A 181 22.28 9.03 -12.63
CA PHE A 181 21.73 10.02 -11.70
C PHE A 181 20.41 10.64 -12.17
N LEU A 182 20.32 11.02 -13.45
CA LEU A 182 19.11 11.61 -14.01
C LEU A 182 17.91 10.65 -13.94
N LEU A 183 18.15 9.35 -14.16
CA LEU A 183 17.09 8.35 -14.08
C LEU A 183 16.61 8.15 -12.63
N ASN A 184 17.52 8.18 -11.66
CA ASN A 184 17.17 8.09 -10.24
C ASN A 184 16.33 9.29 -9.79
N VAL A 185 16.67 10.50 -10.27
CA VAL A 185 15.88 11.70 -10.02
C VAL A 185 14.48 11.53 -10.61
N VAL A 186 14.36 11.20 -11.90
CA VAL A 186 13.07 11.03 -12.59
C VAL A 186 12.19 9.99 -11.87
N ASN A 187 12.73 8.82 -11.56
CA ASN A 187 12.00 7.75 -10.88
C ASN A 187 11.56 8.17 -9.47
N SER A 188 12.42 8.89 -8.73
CA SER A 188 12.09 9.40 -7.40
C SER A 188 10.94 10.42 -7.46
N PHE A 189 10.95 11.32 -8.44
CA PHE A 189 9.84 12.27 -8.66
C PHE A 189 8.53 11.52 -8.91
N PHE A 190 8.51 10.56 -9.84
CA PHE A 190 7.32 9.76 -10.11
C PHE A 190 6.83 9.02 -8.86
N LEU A 191 7.74 8.42 -8.09
CA LEU A 191 7.37 7.65 -6.92
C LEU A 191 6.78 8.51 -5.80
N VAL A 192 7.35 9.70 -5.57
CA VAL A 192 6.81 10.69 -4.62
C VAL A 192 5.41 11.13 -5.04
N PHE A 193 5.21 11.47 -6.31
CA PHE A 193 3.90 11.89 -6.80
C PHE A 193 2.86 10.78 -6.75
N VAL A 194 3.22 9.54 -7.10
CA VAL A 194 2.33 8.38 -6.95
C VAL A 194 1.91 8.20 -5.48
N ASN A 195 2.84 8.37 -4.54
CA ASN A 195 2.54 8.27 -3.12
C ASN A 195 1.59 9.38 -2.64
N ILE A 196 1.83 10.62 -3.08
CA ILE A 196 0.95 11.77 -2.77
C ILE A 196 -0.44 11.55 -3.37
N ILE A 197 -0.54 11.16 -4.65
CA ILE A 197 -1.82 10.89 -5.29
C ILE A 197 -2.54 9.73 -4.59
N GLY A 198 -1.81 8.68 -4.22
CA GLY A 198 -2.35 7.54 -3.49
C GLY A 198 -2.98 7.92 -2.16
N MET A 199 -2.44 8.92 -1.45
CA MET A 199 -3.03 9.44 -0.20
C MET A 199 -4.43 10.05 -0.38
N PHE A 200 -4.84 10.39 -1.62
CA PHE A 200 -6.15 10.95 -1.93
C PHE A 200 -7.17 9.92 -2.44
N ILE A 201 -6.76 8.66 -2.63
CA ILE A 201 -7.62 7.55 -3.06
C ILE A 201 -8.18 6.85 -1.82
#